data_AF-A0A9P5LC02-F1
#
_entry.id   AF-A0A9P5LC02-F1
#
_cell.length_a   1.000
_cell.length_b   1.000
_cell.length_c   1.000
_cell.angle_alpha   90.00
_cell.angle_beta   90.00
_cell.angle_gamma   90.00
#
_symmetry.space_group_name_H-M   'P 1'
#
loop_
_entity.id
_entity.type
_entity.pdbx_description
1 polymer ?
#
loop_
_entity_poly.entity_id
_entity_poly.type
_entity_poly.pdbx_seq_one_letter_code
_entity_poly.pdbx_strand_id
1 'polypeptide(L)'
;MEGSRTVNSIVEEPASTRVNPIGTPGTESPENPFATPIAVTPVARSQSSRRTPFDRTASAYSAYDVAGPRRRFKSSRLVGDFEKPWLTKSKKDVNWDSIIFYTCVGIGLALAGYVCWNATRGVPNHEYCLIMDDQFENLDNWNHEVQMNGFGTGSFDWTTTDKANSYIDIDGLHIVPTTTLESTDITYDQLINGHTVNLTTDGRSDGKCTADKSVPIDDDKARSPCAAVSNATEGQIINPVRSARLNTRGKKSIRYGRVEVTARMPRGDWMWPAIWMMPQDNVYGDWPRSGEIDIAESRGNDARTYPMGDNLVSSALHWGTATENDRWRMTSGEWGGKRVRYTDKFHTYGLEWSEKYLFTWLDGRLRQVSFIDFTKNKNLWTFGEFAGESVNGSVPVDPWTATGRANTPFDESFFLILNVAVGSTNGWFSDAVGGKPWADNSETPMREFWKANSTWLPTWGAKEDRGMVIKSVKMWQEGKC
;
A
#
# COMPACT_ATOMS: atom_id res chain seq x y z
N MET A 1 -41.23 -8.04 64.30
CA MET A 1 -42.53 -8.04 63.60
C MET A 1 -42.34 -8.81 62.31
N GLU A 2 -43.29 -9.69 62.01
CA GLU A 2 -43.22 -10.84 61.09
C GLU A 2 -42.61 -10.54 59.70
N GLY A 3 -41.87 -11.43 59.01
CA GLY A 3 -42.19 -12.81 58.61
C GLY A 3 -43.17 -12.78 57.42
N SER A 4 -43.08 -13.49 56.29
CA SER A 4 -42.34 -14.67 55.83
C SER A 4 -42.61 -14.84 54.30
N ARG A 5 -41.73 -15.59 53.63
CA ARG A 5 -41.79 -16.43 52.38
C ARG A 5 -43.13 -16.49 51.59
N THR A 6 -43.21 -16.68 50.26
CA THR A 6 -42.69 -17.84 49.49
C THR A 6 -42.86 -17.68 47.96
N VAL A 7 -42.03 -18.45 47.25
CA VAL A 7 -41.82 -18.79 45.82
C VAL A 7 -43.07 -19.21 45.00
N ASN A 8 -43.09 -18.90 43.69
CA ASN A 8 -43.33 -19.89 42.63
C ASN A 8 -42.86 -19.44 41.23
N SER A 9 -42.23 -20.39 40.54
CA SER A 9 -41.69 -20.41 39.17
C SER A 9 -42.73 -20.25 38.07
N ILE A 10 -42.31 -19.83 36.86
CA ILE A 10 -42.52 -20.56 35.59
C ILE A 10 -41.62 -19.94 34.49
N VAL A 11 -41.32 -20.82 33.54
CA VAL A 11 -40.32 -20.84 32.47
C VAL A 11 -40.76 -20.09 31.19
N GLU A 12 -39.77 -19.77 30.36
CA GLU A 12 -39.77 -19.62 28.89
C GLU A 12 -39.91 -18.25 28.20
N GLU A 13 -38.99 -18.08 27.25
CA GLU A 13 -38.73 -16.94 26.36
C GLU A 13 -39.46 -17.16 24.99
N PRO A 14 -39.28 -16.34 23.93
CA PRO A 14 -40.32 -15.56 23.30
C PRO A 14 -40.76 -16.08 21.91
N ALA A 15 -41.93 -15.64 21.41
CA ALA A 15 -42.28 -15.81 20.00
C ALA A 15 -43.13 -14.65 19.44
N SER A 16 -42.57 -14.04 18.41
CA SER A 16 -43.14 -13.04 17.49
C SER A 16 -44.44 -13.52 16.83
N THR A 17 -45.50 -12.73 16.93
CA THR A 17 -46.79 -12.93 16.27
C THR A 17 -46.77 -12.46 14.81
N ARG A 18 -46.98 -13.41 13.88
CA ARG A 18 -47.56 -13.16 12.56
C ARG A 18 -49.08 -13.13 12.67
N VAL A 19 -49.74 -12.23 11.92
CA VAL A 19 -51.13 -12.41 11.49
C VAL A 19 -51.25 -11.94 10.02
N ASN A 20 -51.71 -12.87 9.17
CA ASN A 20 -52.32 -12.63 7.85
C ASN A 20 -53.84 -12.46 8.08
N PRO A 21 -54.62 -11.70 7.27
CA PRO A 21 -55.35 -12.38 6.18
C PRO A 21 -55.84 -11.53 4.96
N ILE A 22 -55.90 -12.21 3.80
CA ILE A 22 -56.96 -12.19 2.75
C ILE A 22 -57.22 -10.91 1.92
N GLY A 23 -57.15 -11.06 0.58
CA GLY A 23 -58.12 -10.48 -0.37
C GLY A 23 -57.57 -9.74 -1.61
N THR A 24 -57.66 -10.37 -2.80
CA THR A 24 -57.74 -9.67 -4.11
C THR A 24 -59.12 -9.03 -4.28
N PRO A 25 -59.27 -7.83 -4.89
CA PRO A 25 -59.34 -7.72 -6.37
C PRO A 25 -58.85 -6.40 -7.03
N GLY A 26 -58.49 -6.48 -8.31
CA GLY A 26 -58.93 -5.55 -9.38
C GLY A 26 -58.42 -4.10 -9.49
N THR A 27 -57.60 -3.88 -10.52
CA THR A 27 -57.59 -2.77 -11.51
C THR A 27 -57.33 -1.30 -11.12
N GLU A 28 -56.45 -0.71 -11.94
CA GLU A 28 -56.21 0.72 -12.26
C GLU A 28 -55.23 1.51 -11.37
N SER A 29 -54.08 1.86 -11.97
CA SER A 29 -53.21 2.97 -11.55
C SER A 29 -53.02 3.91 -12.74
N PRO A 30 -53.11 5.24 -12.53
CA PRO A 30 -52.95 6.24 -13.59
C PRO A 30 -51.46 6.51 -13.89
N GLU A 31 -51.19 6.76 -15.17
CA GLU A 31 -49.87 6.99 -15.76
C GLU A 31 -49.23 8.32 -15.33
N ASN A 32 -47.90 8.31 -15.16
CA ASN A 32 -47.07 9.51 -15.09
C ASN A 32 -46.51 9.83 -16.50
N PRO A 33 -46.77 11.00 -17.09
CA PRO A 33 -46.59 11.26 -18.53
C PRO A 33 -45.15 11.61 -18.97
N PHE A 34 -44.11 11.31 -18.18
CA PHE A 34 -42.72 11.67 -18.53
C PHE A 34 -41.71 10.49 -18.55
N ALA A 35 -42.16 9.24 -18.62
CA ALA A 35 -41.26 8.09 -18.76
C ALA A 35 -41.10 7.63 -20.24
N THR A 36 -39.85 7.47 -20.68
CA THR A 36 -39.47 6.96 -22.01
C THR A 36 -39.63 5.42 -22.08
N PRO A 37 -40.21 4.83 -23.15
CA PRO A 37 -40.62 3.42 -23.16
C PRO A 37 -39.45 2.42 -23.34
N ILE A 38 -39.48 1.33 -22.56
CA ILE A 38 -38.57 0.18 -22.68
C ILE A 38 -39.22 -0.88 -23.58
N ALA A 39 -38.54 -1.28 -24.65
CA ALA A 39 -38.96 -2.35 -25.55
C ALA A 39 -38.66 -3.74 -24.93
N VAL A 40 -39.69 -4.60 -24.87
CA VAL A 40 -39.59 -5.97 -24.37
C VAL A 40 -39.45 -6.94 -25.56
N THR A 41 -38.34 -7.68 -25.62
CA THR A 41 -38.15 -8.82 -26.53
C THR A 41 -38.61 -10.15 -25.90
N PRO A 42 -39.16 -11.12 -26.65
CA PRO A 42 -39.72 -12.34 -26.09
C PRO A 42 -38.66 -13.39 -25.74
N VAL A 43 -38.89 -14.10 -24.65
CA VAL A 43 -38.07 -15.20 -24.12
C VAL A 43 -38.35 -16.50 -24.90
N ALA A 44 -37.29 -17.13 -25.42
CA ALA A 44 -37.32 -18.48 -25.96
C ALA A 44 -36.81 -19.51 -24.92
N ARG A 45 -37.52 -20.63 -24.84
CA ARG A 45 -37.43 -21.71 -23.84
C ARG A 45 -36.21 -22.61 -24.11
N SER A 46 -35.30 -22.79 -23.14
CA SER A 46 -34.18 -23.73 -23.25
C SER A 46 -34.56 -25.14 -22.77
N GLN A 47 -34.39 -26.15 -23.62
CA GLN A 47 -34.26 -27.54 -23.20
C GLN A 47 -32.78 -27.93 -23.17
N SER A 48 -32.37 -28.61 -22.10
CA SER A 48 -31.00 -29.08 -21.89
C SER A 48 -30.68 -30.32 -22.75
N SER A 49 -29.44 -30.46 -23.22
CA SER A 49 -28.69 -31.70 -22.99
C SER A 49 -27.18 -31.52 -23.25
N ARG A 50 -26.42 -32.29 -22.47
CA ARG A 50 -24.96 -32.36 -22.33
C ARG A 50 -24.23 -32.74 -23.63
N ARG A 51 -23.03 -32.20 -23.86
CA ARG A 51 -21.75 -32.95 -23.86
C ARG A 51 -20.54 -32.03 -24.13
N THR A 52 -19.44 -32.41 -23.49
CA THR A 52 -18.06 -31.88 -23.51
C THR A 52 -17.30 -32.29 -24.81
N PRO A 53 -15.96 -32.13 -24.89
CA PRO A 53 -15.22 -31.01 -25.48
C PRO A 53 -14.58 -31.38 -26.83
N PHE A 54 -14.26 -30.38 -27.67
CA PHE A 54 -13.52 -30.62 -28.92
C PHE A 54 -12.02 -30.39 -28.71
N ASP A 55 -11.28 -31.49 -28.64
CA ASP A 55 -9.84 -31.55 -28.87
C ASP A 55 -9.53 -31.29 -30.35
N ARG A 56 -8.47 -30.52 -30.59
CA ARG A 56 -7.87 -30.30 -31.91
C ARG A 56 -6.70 -31.26 -32.09
N THR A 57 -6.81 -32.22 -33.00
CA THR A 57 -5.65 -32.73 -33.76
C THR A 57 -6.05 -33.40 -35.08
N ALA A 58 -5.28 -33.03 -36.11
CA ALA A 58 -4.81 -33.84 -37.24
C ALA A 58 -5.78 -34.27 -38.36
N SER A 59 -5.57 -33.60 -39.50
CA SER A 59 -5.14 -34.21 -40.77
C SER A 59 -6.13 -34.91 -41.70
N ALA A 60 -6.19 -34.33 -42.90
CA ALA A 60 -6.18 -34.97 -44.21
C ALA A 60 -7.37 -35.86 -44.60
N TYR A 61 -8.30 -35.28 -45.38
CA TYR A 61 -8.87 -35.98 -46.53
C TYR A 61 -9.00 -35.03 -47.72
N SER A 62 -8.35 -35.43 -48.81
CA SER A 62 -8.60 -34.95 -50.16
C SER A 62 -10.05 -35.23 -50.52
N ALA A 63 -10.80 -34.19 -50.86
CA ALA A 63 -12.09 -34.31 -51.52
C ALA A 63 -12.05 -33.47 -52.79
N TYR A 64 -12.04 -34.16 -53.92
CA TYR A 64 -12.32 -33.59 -55.23
C TYR A 64 -13.76 -33.06 -55.24
N ASP A 65 -13.94 -31.77 -55.00
CA ASP A 65 -15.20 -31.08 -55.33
C ASP A 65 -15.05 -30.41 -56.70
N VAL A 66 -15.62 -31.09 -57.70
CA VAL A 66 -15.89 -30.54 -59.03
C VAL A 66 -16.87 -29.37 -58.85
N ALA A 67 -16.32 -28.16 -58.73
CA ALA A 67 -17.09 -26.93 -58.78
C ALA A 67 -17.67 -26.76 -60.19
N GLY A 68 -18.89 -27.25 -60.40
CA GLY A 68 -19.68 -26.92 -61.58
C GLY A 68 -19.82 -25.39 -61.73
N PRO A 69 -19.89 -24.83 -62.95
CA PRO A 69 -19.85 -23.39 -63.14
C PRO A 69 -21.08 -22.74 -62.51
N ARG A 70 -20.89 -21.95 -61.46
CA ARG A 70 -21.93 -21.09 -60.90
C ARG A 70 -22.41 -20.14 -61.99
N ARG A 71 -23.65 -20.32 -62.48
CA ARG A 71 -24.28 -19.38 -63.41
C ARG A 71 -24.34 -18.00 -62.74
N ARG A 72 -23.52 -17.07 -63.24
CA ARG A 72 -23.62 -15.65 -62.86
C ARG A 72 -25.02 -15.15 -63.17
N PHE A 73 -25.63 -14.48 -62.20
CA PHE A 73 -26.91 -13.81 -62.37
C PHE A 73 -26.80 -12.80 -63.52
N LYS A 74 -27.46 -13.09 -64.65
CA LYS A 74 -27.59 -12.15 -65.77
C LYS A 74 -28.89 -11.38 -65.56
N SER A 75 -28.80 -10.07 -65.34
CA SER A 75 -29.96 -9.18 -65.32
C SER A 75 -30.69 -9.28 -66.66
N SER A 76 -31.98 -9.60 -66.65
CA SER A 76 -32.82 -9.68 -67.87
C SER A 76 -33.14 -8.31 -68.48
N ARG A 77 -32.83 -7.21 -67.78
CA ARG A 77 -33.10 -5.83 -68.22
C ARG A 77 -31.95 -5.16 -68.98
N LEU A 78 -30.77 -5.78 -69.03
CA LEU A 78 -29.60 -5.24 -69.73
C LEU A 78 -29.00 -6.34 -70.62
N VAL A 79 -29.54 -6.44 -71.84
CA VAL A 79 -29.12 -7.42 -72.86
C VAL A 79 -28.66 -6.62 -74.09
N GLY A 80 -27.37 -6.69 -74.43
CA GLY A 80 -26.74 -5.95 -75.53
C GLY A 80 -25.55 -5.09 -75.09
N ASP A 81 -24.91 -4.38 -76.02
CA ASP A 81 -23.89 -3.37 -75.71
C ASP A 81 -24.60 -2.12 -75.18
N PHE A 82 -24.66 -2.00 -73.86
CA PHE A 82 -25.17 -0.80 -73.20
C PHE A 82 -24.05 0.23 -73.08
N GLU A 83 -24.37 1.49 -73.38
CA GLU A 83 -23.48 2.62 -73.10
C GLU A 83 -23.17 2.60 -71.60
N LYS A 84 -21.88 2.44 -71.27
CA LYS A 84 -21.35 2.55 -69.91
C LYS A 84 -20.64 3.88 -69.81
N PRO A 85 -21.35 5.02 -69.70
CA PRO A 85 -20.73 6.35 -69.68
C PRO A 85 -19.75 6.52 -68.50
N TRP A 86 -19.82 5.66 -67.48
CA TRP A 86 -18.84 5.57 -66.39
C TRP A 86 -17.53 4.84 -66.77
N LEU A 87 -17.46 4.17 -67.92
CA LEU A 87 -16.22 3.63 -68.51
C LEU A 87 -15.55 4.63 -69.47
N THR A 88 -16.33 5.52 -70.11
CA THR A 88 -15.80 6.54 -71.03
C THR A 88 -15.45 7.85 -70.30
N LYS A 89 -16.12 8.18 -69.20
CA LYS A 89 -15.63 9.18 -68.25
C LYS A 89 -14.58 8.53 -67.35
N SER A 90 -13.31 8.68 -67.73
CA SER A 90 -12.24 8.68 -66.73
C SER A 90 -12.64 9.73 -65.69
N LYS A 91 -13.08 9.30 -64.50
CA LYS A 91 -13.32 10.21 -63.37
C LYS A 91 -11.96 10.80 -63.00
N LYS A 92 -11.59 11.88 -63.69
CA LYS A 92 -10.58 12.86 -63.29
C LYS A 92 -11.16 13.86 -62.28
N ASP A 93 -12.39 13.65 -61.83
CA ASP A 93 -12.98 14.43 -60.76
C ASP A 93 -12.22 14.12 -59.49
N VAL A 94 -11.60 15.16 -58.94
CA VAL A 94 -10.88 15.12 -57.66
C VAL A 94 -11.83 14.54 -56.61
N ASN A 95 -11.42 13.44 -55.98
CA ASN A 95 -12.20 12.79 -54.93
C ASN A 95 -12.09 13.59 -53.64
N TRP A 96 -12.83 14.70 -53.59
CA TRP A 96 -12.84 15.63 -52.46
C TRP A 96 -13.18 14.94 -51.15
N ASP A 97 -14.05 13.94 -51.15
CA ASP A 97 -14.38 13.16 -49.95
C ASP A 97 -13.15 12.44 -49.39
N SER A 98 -12.36 11.82 -50.26
CA SER A 98 -11.09 11.18 -49.85
C SER A 98 -10.05 12.20 -49.43
N ILE A 99 -9.93 13.32 -50.14
CA ILE A 99 -8.98 14.38 -49.78
C ILE A 99 -9.33 14.97 -48.42
N ILE A 100 -10.59 15.31 -48.17
CA ILE A 100 -11.06 15.81 -46.88
C ILE A 100 -10.81 14.78 -45.79
N PHE A 101 -11.15 13.51 -46.03
CA PHE A 101 -10.92 12.43 -45.07
C PHE A 101 -9.43 12.28 -44.71
N TYR A 102 -8.55 12.13 -45.70
CA TYR A 102 -7.12 11.96 -45.45
C TYR A 102 -6.46 13.23 -44.89
N THR A 103 -6.97 14.41 -45.23
CA THR A 103 -6.52 15.67 -44.63
C THR A 103 -6.89 15.72 -43.15
N CYS A 104 -8.14 15.38 -42.79
CA CYS A 104 -8.57 15.29 -41.40
C CYS A 104 -7.77 14.24 -40.60
N VAL A 105 -7.49 13.07 -41.19
CA VAL A 105 -6.62 12.04 -40.59
C VAL A 105 -5.21 12.59 -40.38
N GLY A 106 -4.64 13.26 -41.39
CA GLY A 106 -3.32 13.87 -41.31
C GLY A 106 -3.24 14.95 -40.21
N ILE A 107 -4.24 15.82 -40.12
CA ILE A 107 -4.35 16.83 -39.06
C ILE A 107 -4.47 16.14 -37.69
N GLY A 108 -5.30 15.10 -37.56
CA GLY A 108 -5.45 14.35 -36.32
C GLY A 108 -4.15 13.71 -35.85
N LEU A 109 -3.39 13.09 -36.76
CA LEU A 109 -2.08 12.53 -36.45
C LEU A 109 -1.05 13.61 -36.10
N ALA A 110 -1.06 14.74 -36.79
CA ALA A 110 -0.18 15.87 -36.47
C ALA A 110 -0.48 16.45 -35.08
N LEU A 111 -1.76 16.60 -34.73
CA LEU A 111 -2.18 17.04 -33.40
C LEU A 111 -1.79 16.04 -32.31
N ALA A 112 -2.02 14.74 -32.54
CA ALA A 112 -1.58 13.69 -31.61
C ALA A 112 -0.06 13.69 -31.43
N GLY A 113 0.69 13.85 -32.52
CA GLY A 113 2.15 14.00 -32.49
C GLY A 113 2.60 15.24 -31.73
N TYR A 114 1.93 16.38 -31.92
CA TYR A 114 2.19 17.61 -31.19
C TYR A 114 1.92 17.45 -29.69
N VAL A 115 0.79 16.82 -29.30
CA VAL A 115 0.48 16.56 -27.88
C VAL A 115 1.54 15.66 -27.25
N CYS A 116 1.95 14.58 -27.93
CA CYS A 116 3.00 13.69 -27.46
C CYS A 116 4.35 14.43 -27.34
N TRP A 117 4.72 15.23 -28.33
CA TRP A 117 5.95 16.03 -28.30
C TRP A 117 5.92 17.07 -27.16
N ASN A 118 4.81 17.77 -26.97
CA ASN A 118 4.67 18.77 -25.92
C ASN A 118 4.73 18.12 -24.53
N ALA A 119 4.09 16.97 -24.35
CA ALA A 119 4.15 16.21 -23.10
C ALA A 119 5.57 15.68 -22.81
N THR A 120 6.24 15.08 -23.81
CA THR A 120 7.60 14.53 -23.65
C THR A 120 8.66 15.60 -23.44
N ARG A 121 8.53 16.76 -24.09
CA ARG A 121 9.44 17.90 -23.88
C ARG A 121 9.35 18.47 -22.47
N GLY A 122 8.19 18.35 -21.82
CA GLY A 122 7.98 18.79 -20.45
C GLY A 122 8.58 17.86 -19.39
N VAL A 123 8.98 16.64 -19.74
CA VAL A 123 9.58 15.68 -18.81
C VAL A 123 11.01 16.09 -18.51
N PRO A 124 11.36 16.43 -17.26
CA PRO A 124 12.73 16.75 -16.89
C PRO A 124 13.66 15.57 -17.14
N ASN A 125 14.81 15.81 -17.78
CA ASN A 125 15.88 14.83 -17.90
C ASN A 125 16.97 15.18 -16.88
N HIS A 126 16.90 14.55 -15.71
CA HIS A 126 17.87 14.73 -14.65
C HIS A 126 19.08 13.80 -14.87
N GLU A 127 20.28 14.32 -14.62
CA GLU A 127 21.47 13.48 -14.46
C GLU A 127 21.49 12.92 -13.04
N TYR A 128 21.89 11.66 -12.88
CA TYR A 128 21.86 10.96 -11.60
C TYR A 128 23.22 10.31 -11.33
N CYS A 129 23.78 10.58 -10.15
CA CYS A 129 25.00 9.96 -9.66
C CYS A 129 24.67 8.80 -8.72
N LEU A 130 25.16 7.59 -9.02
CA LEU A 130 24.97 6.42 -8.14
C LEU A 130 25.86 6.56 -6.90
N ILE A 131 25.24 6.70 -5.71
CA ILE A 131 25.96 6.91 -4.44
C ILE A 131 25.99 5.67 -3.53
N MET A 132 25.09 4.72 -3.78
CA MET A 132 24.99 3.44 -3.09
C MET A 132 24.41 2.40 -4.05
N ASP A 133 25.11 1.27 -4.17
CA ASP A 133 24.61 0.04 -4.78
C ASP A 133 24.99 -1.10 -3.84
N ASP A 134 24.03 -1.52 -3.03
CA ASP A 134 24.23 -2.49 -1.97
C ASP A 134 23.50 -3.77 -2.32
N GLN A 135 24.28 -4.83 -2.54
CA GLN A 135 23.80 -6.20 -2.78
C GLN A 135 23.88 -7.05 -1.50
N PHE A 136 24.08 -6.40 -0.34
CA PHE A 136 24.17 -7.00 0.99
C PHE A 136 25.28 -8.04 1.12
N GLU A 137 26.49 -7.74 0.66
CA GLU A 137 27.68 -8.54 1.00
C GLU A 137 28.06 -8.36 2.49
N ASN A 138 27.76 -7.19 3.05
CA ASN A 138 27.92 -6.84 4.45
C ASN A 138 26.91 -5.74 4.86
N LEU A 139 27.00 -5.22 6.09
CA LEU A 139 26.13 -4.16 6.60
C LEU A 139 26.87 -2.83 6.85
N ASP A 140 27.96 -2.57 6.13
CA ASP A 140 28.81 -1.39 6.37
C ASP A 140 28.05 -0.08 6.14
N ASN A 141 27.07 -0.06 5.22
CA ASN A 141 26.21 1.11 4.96
C ASN A 141 25.06 1.28 5.99
N TRP A 142 24.91 0.37 6.95
CA TRP A 142 23.71 0.27 7.79
C TRP A 142 24.03 0.36 9.28
N ASN A 143 23.15 0.99 10.03
CA ASN A 143 23.14 0.97 11.50
C ASN A 143 21.89 0.21 11.94
N HIS A 144 22.01 -0.58 13.00
CA HIS A 144 20.85 -1.12 13.70
C HIS A 144 20.33 -0.11 14.72
N GLU A 145 19.00 0.02 14.80
CA GLU A 145 18.34 0.69 15.90
C GLU A 145 17.82 -0.35 16.90
N VAL A 146 18.09 -0.15 18.18
CA VAL A 146 17.74 -1.07 19.27
C VAL A 146 16.90 -0.31 20.29
N GLN A 147 15.58 -0.50 20.24
CA GLN A 147 14.61 0.15 21.12
C GLN A 147 13.36 -0.72 21.38
N MET A 148 12.62 -0.44 22.44
CA MET A 148 11.44 -1.19 22.90
C MET A 148 10.14 -0.37 22.96
N ASN A 149 10.18 0.91 22.61
CA ASN A 149 9.04 1.84 22.73
C ASN A 149 8.16 1.91 21.46
N GLY A 150 8.46 1.11 20.44
CA GLY A 150 7.70 1.11 19.18
C GLY A 150 7.86 2.38 18.34
N PHE A 151 8.90 3.19 18.58
CA PHE A 151 9.24 4.36 17.74
C PHE A 151 8.08 5.33 17.49
N GLY A 152 7.23 5.56 18.49
CA GLY A 152 6.09 6.48 18.40
C GLY A 152 4.82 5.90 17.75
N THR A 153 4.87 4.68 17.20
CA THR A 153 3.68 4.00 16.64
C THR A 153 2.98 3.11 17.67
N GLY A 154 3.65 2.79 18.77
CA GLY A 154 3.16 1.83 19.75
C GLY A 154 3.23 0.37 19.25
N SER A 155 4.15 0.06 18.36
CA SER A 155 4.40 -1.31 17.91
C SER A 155 4.82 -2.23 19.06
N PHE A 156 4.53 -3.53 18.91
CA PHE A 156 4.71 -4.54 19.95
C PHE A 156 6.01 -5.33 19.82
N ASP A 157 6.84 -5.00 18.84
CA ASP A 157 8.19 -5.52 18.73
C ASP A 157 9.17 -4.69 19.56
N TRP A 158 10.30 -5.28 19.91
CA TRP A 158 11.53 -4.50 20.12
C TRP A 158 12.55 -4.85 19.06
N THR A 159 13.34 -3.86 18.68
CA THR A 159 14.34 -4.01 17.64
C THR A 159 15.70 -4.40 18.24
N THR A 160 16.48 -5.19 17.51
CA THR A 160 17.70 -5.83 18.01
C THR A 160 18.75 -6.05 16.91
N THR A 161 20.01 -6.24 17.31
CA THR A 161 21.13 -6.64 16.43
C THR A 161 21.30 -8.16 16.30
N ASP A 162 20.41 -8.96 16.91
CA ASP A 162 20.53 -10.41 16.93
C ASP A 162 20.39 -11.02 15.53
N LYS A 163 21.21 -12.04 15.25
CA LYS A 163 21.17 -12.82 14.01
C LYS A 163 19.89 -13.61 13.84
N ALA A 164 19.12 -13.82 14.91
CA ALA A 164 17.76 -14.35 14.82
C ALA A 164 16.84 -13.42 14.03
N ASN A 165 17.03 -12.10 14.16
CA ASN A 165 16.14 -11.07 13.62
C ASN A 165 16.70 -10.33 12.40
N SER A 166 18.02 -10.24 12.26
CA SER A 166 18.64 -9.71 11.05
C SER A 166 19.92 -10.44 10.65
N TYR A 167 19.98 -10.92 9.42
CA TYR A 167 21.14 -11.63 8.89
C TYR A 167 21.20 -11.52 7.36
N ILE A 168 22.36 -11.84 6.82
CA ILE A 168 22.61 -11.88 5.37
C ILE A 168 22.79 -13.33 4.95
N ASP A 169 22.20 -13.71 3.83
CA ASP A 169 22.52 -14.94 3.10
C ASP A 169 22.54 -14.70 1.57
N ILE A 170 22.42 -15.76 0.79
CA ILE A 170 22.46 -15.70 -0.68
C ILE A 170 21.30 -14.90 -1.31
N ASP A 171 20.16 -14.78 -0.62
CA ASP A 171 18.99 -14.05 -1.10
C ASP A 171 19.03 -12.55 -0.72
N GLY A 172 19.93 -12.16 0.19
CA GLY A 172 20.18 -10.79 0.61
C GLY A 172 20.05 -10.58 2.11
N LEU A 173 19.63 -9.38 2.53
CA LEU A 173 19.34 -9.06 3.93
C LEU A 173 17.95 -9.57 4.32
N HIS A 174 17.88 -10.29 5.44
CA HIS A 174 16.63 -10.74 6.05
C HIS A 174 16.34 -9.90 7.30
N ILE A 175 15.10 -9.41 7.42
CA ILE A 175 14.55 -8.84 8.64
C ILE A 175 13.39 -9.72 9.08
N VAL A 176 13.58 -10.50 10.14
CA VAL A 176 12.69 -11.60 10.53
C VAL A 176 12.15 -11.36 11.94
N PRO A 177 10.84 -11.11 12.09
CA PRO A 177 10.21 -11.12 13.40
C PRO A 177 10.22 -12.51 14.03
N THR A 178 10.59 -12.58 15.30
CA THR A 178 10.55 -13.80 16.13
C THR A 178 9.75 -13.52 17.40
N THR A 179 9.20 -14.55 18.02
CA THR A 179 8.68 -14.34 19.38
C THR A 179 9.84 -14.16 20.35
N THR A 180 9.63 -13.39 21.41
CA THR A 180 10.64 -13.22 22.47
C THR A 180 11.04 -14.56 23.07
N LEU A 181 10.07 -15.47 23.27
CA LEU A 181 10.32 -16.81 23.81
C LEU A 181 11.13 -17.72 22.87
N GLU A 182 11.08 -17.47 21.56
CA GLU A 182 11.79 -18.26 20.55
C GLU A 182 13.28 -17.88 20.45
N SER A 183 13.59 -16.61 20.74
CA SER A 183 14.89 -16.03 20.42
C SER A 183 15.65 -15.54 21.66
N THR A 184 15.11 -15.72 22.86
CA THR A 184 15.77 -15.38 24.13
C THR A 184 15.56 -16.49 25.16
N ASP A 185 16.31 -16.44 26.27
CA ASP A 185 16.10 -17.31 27.42
C ASP A 185 14.95 -16.85 28.34
N ILE A 186 14.17 -15.83 27.93
CA ILE A 186 13.03 -15.34 28.72
C ILE A 186 11.93 -16.39 28.72
N THR A 187 11.51 -16.82 29.91
CA THR A 187 10.41 -17.77 30.06
C THR A 187 9.05 -17.08 29.92
N TYR A 188 7.99 -17.85 29.69
CA TYR A 188 6.62 -17.31 29.67
C TYR A 188 6.28 -16.56 30.97
N ASP A 189 6.65 -17.10 32.13
CA ASP A 189 6.39 -16.46 33.43
C ASP A 189 7.11 -15.12 33.56
N GLN A 190 8.36 -15.05 33.09
CA GLN A 190 9.14 -13.82 33.06
C GLN A 190 8.55 -12.80 32.07
N LEU A 191 8.10 -13.25 30.90
CA LEU A 191 7.47 -12.38 29.90
C LEU A 191 6.27 -11.64 30.51
N ILE A 192 5.46 -12.33 31.31
CA ILE A 192 4.21 -11.78 31.85
C ILE A 192 4.32 -11.18 33.25
N ASN A 193 5.38 -11.48 34.02
CA ASN A 193 5.49 -11.00 35.40
C ASN A 193 6.93 -10.97 35.96
N GLY A 194 7.25 -9.91 36.70
CA GLY A 194 8.40 -9.87 37.61
C GLY A 194 9.77 -9.92 36.94
N HIS A 195 9.86 -9.62 35.65
CA HIS A 195 11.11 -9.62 34.90
C HIS A 195 11.43 -8.22 34.37
N THR A 196 12.73 -7.93 34.26
CA THR A 196 13.22 -6.66 33.71
C THR A 196 14.16 -6.92 32.56
N VAL A 197 13.78 -6.40 31.39
CA VAL A 197 14.69 -6.25 30.26
C VAL A 197 15.33 -4.88 30.34
N ASN A 198 16.65 -4.84 30.29
CA ASN A 198 17.46 -3.62 30.30
C ASN A 198 18.50 -3.72 29.17
N LEU A 199 18.36 -2.86 28.17
CA LEU A 199 19.22 -2.78 26.98
C LEU A 199 20.40 -1.81 27.17
N THR A 200 20.52 -1.16 28.33
CA THR A 200 21.63 -0.23 28.63
C THR A 200 22.88 -0.93 29.14
N THR A 201 22.77 -2.19 29.58
CA THR A 201 23.89 -2.95 30.13
C THR A 201 24.72 -3.62 29.05
N ASP A 202 26.04 -3.47 29.15
CA ASP A 202 27.00 -4.16 28.29
C ASP A 202 26.92 -5.68 28.51
N GLY A 203 26.72 -6.46 27.44
CA GLY A 203 26.77 -7.93 27.49
C GLY A 203 25.59 -8.69 26.88
N ARG A 204 24.54 -8.02 26.39
CA ARG A 204 23.49 -8.71 25.61
C ARG A 204 23.93 -8.97 24.17
N SER A 205 23.56 -10.14 23.66
CA SER A 205 23.61 -10.49 22.22
C SER A 205 22.75 -9.58 21.36
N ASP A 206 21.77 -8.93 21.97
CA ASP A 206 20.66 -8.26 21.29
C ASP A 206 20.98 -6.82 20.90
N GLY A 207 22.17 -6.33 21.25
CA GLY A 207 22.63 -4.98 21.02
C GLY A 207 22.41 -4.05 22.22
N LYS A 208 23.04 -2.88 22.18
CA LYS A 208 22.85 -1.82 23.18
C LYS A 208 21.78 -0.85 22.69
N CYS A 209 20.98 -0.32 23.60
CA CYS A 209 19.96 0.66 23.27
C CYS A 209 20.54 1.84 22.48
N THR A 210 19.90 2.19 21.37
CA THR A 210 20.34 3.29 20.49
C THR A 210 19.45 4.51 20.57
N ALA A 211 18.45 4.51 21.45
CA ALA A 211 17.58 5.66 21.64
C ALA A 211 18.37 6.86 22.13
N ASP A 212 18.05 8.03 21.59
CA ASP A 212 18.60 9.27 22.09
C ASP A 212 18.00 9.58 23.46
N LYS A 213 18.86 9.81 24.45
CA LYS A 213 18.47 10.06 25.85
C LYS A 213 17.79 11.43 26.02
N SER A 214 17.84 12.29 25.00
CA SER A 214 17.22 13.61 25.03
C SER A 214 15.78 13.65 24.52
N VAL A 215 15.24 12.55 23.95
CA VAL A 215 13.83 12.51 23.55
C VAL A 215 12.99 12.39 24.83
N PRO A 216 12.20 13.40 25.19
CA PRO A 216 11.33 13.30 26.35
C PRO A 216 10.29 12.20 26.09
N ILE A 217 9.93 11.47 27.13
CA ILE A 217 8.80 10.55 27.10
C ILE A 217 7.55 11.44 27.12
N ASP A 218 7.08 11.86 25.95
CA ASP A 218 5.99 12.84 25.78
C ASP A 218 4.58 12.29 26.09
N ASP A 219 4.48 11.04 26.57
CA ASP A 219 3.21 10.40 26.91
C ASP A 219 3.38 9.63 28.22
N ASP A 220 2.47 9.80 29.18
CA ASP A 220 2.42 9.03 30.42
C ASP A 220 2.24 7.51 30.15
N LYS A 221 1.89 7.12 28.91
CA LYS A 221 1.88 5.73 28.43
C LYS A 221 3.12 5.29 27.65
N ALA A 222 4.02 6.22 27.31
CA ALA A 222 5.19 5.90 26.49
C ALA A 222 6.19 5.05 27.30
N ARG A 223 6.46 3.85 26.77
CA ARG A 223 7.45 2.93 27.34
C ARG A 223 8.85 3.52 27.25
N SER A 224 9.68 3.18 28.22
CA SER A 224 11.12 3.43 28.11
C SER A 224 11.65 2.73 26.85
N PRO A 225 12.41 3.43 25.99
CA PRO A 225 12.96 2.81 24.79
C PRO A 225 14.05 1.77 25.11
N CYS A 226 14.66 1.83 26.28
CA CYS A 226 15.81 0.99 26.63
C CYS A 226 15.53 -0.03 27.72
N ALA A 227 14.33 -0.05 28.30
CA ALA A 227 14.00 -1.00 29.36
C ALA A 227 12.51 -1.31 29.37
N ALA A 228 12.17 -2.52 29.79
CA ALA A 228 10.80 -2.94 30.04
C ALA A 228 10.75 -3.77 31.32
N VAL A 229 9.66 -3.63 32.08
CA VAL A 229 9.37 -4.44 33.27
C VAL A 229 8.03 -5.12 33.05
N SER A 230 7.96 -6.42 33.31
CA SER A 230 6.68 -7.14 33.33
C SER A 230 6.05 -7.10 34.73
N ASN A 231 4.74 -6.90 34.77
CA ASN A 231 3.95 -6.81 35.99
C ASN A 231 2.55 -7.36 35.73
N ALA A 232 2.24 -8.52 36.32
CA ALA A 232 0.96 -9.19 36.11
C ALA A 232 -0.24 -8.39 36.64
N THR A 233 -0.05 -7.62 37.71
CA THR A 233 -1.12 -6.79 38.31
C THR A 233 -1.50 -5.63 37.41
N GLU A 234 -0.51 -4.98 36.81
CA GLU A 234 -0.71 -3.87 35.85
C GLU A 234 -0.94 -4.37 34.42
N GLY A 235 -0.79 -5.68 34.18
CA GLY A 235 -0.90 -6.29 32.84
C GLY A 235 0.20 -5.87 31.87
N GLN A 236 1.30 -5.29 32.36
CA GLN A 236 2.47 -4.96 31.57
C GLN A 236 3.28 -6.22 31.28
N ILE A 237 3.61 -6.45 30.02
CA ILE A 237 4.45 -7.58 29.61
C ILE A 237 5.72 -7.09 28.94
N ILE A 238 6.81 -7.85 29.02
CA ILE A 238 7.96 -7.66 28.14
C ILE A 238 7.49 -7.78 26.69
N ASN A 239 8.01 -6.99 25.74
CA ASN A 239 7.47 -7.03 24.39
C ASN A 239 7.47 -8.47 23.84
N PRO A 240 6.35 -8.96 23.30
CA PRO A 240 6.18 -10.38 22.98
C PRO A 240 6.94 -10.79 21.71
N VAL A 241 7.40 -9.81 20.93
CA VAL A 241 8.04 -10.01 19.63
C VAL A 241 9.36 -9.24 19.59
N ARG A 242 10.32 -9.81 18.86
CA ARG A 242 11.59 -9.19 18.49
C ARG A 242 11.64 -9.02 16.98
N SER A 243 12.25 -7.94 16.51
CA SER A 243 12.48 -7.67 15.09
C SER A 243 13.77 -6.89 14.89
N ALA A 244 14.01 -6.37 13.68
CA ALA A 244 15.12 -5.48 13.41
C ALA A 244 14.67 -4.25 12.62
N ARG A 245 15.40 -3.15 12.85
CA ARG A 245 15.27 -1.88 12.16
C ARG A 245 16.66 -1.39 11.80
N LEU A 246 16.91 -1.24 10.51
CA LEU A 246 18.19 -0.82 9.97
C LEU A 246 18.03 0.51 9.25
N ASN A 247 19.02 1.39 9.37
CA ASN A 247 19.03 2.67 8.67
C ASN A 247 20.39 3.07 8.14
N THR A 248 20.41 4.00 7.19
CA THR A 248 21.65 4.54 6.61
C THR A 248 22.09 5.87 7.22
N ARG A 249 21.51 6.29 8.36
CA ARG A 249 21.77 7.60 8.99
C ARG A 249 23.27 7.82 9.21
N GLY A 250 23.80 8.97 8.78
CA GLY A 250 25.22 9.31 8.92
C GLY A 250 26.18 8.49 8.06
N LYS A 251 25.67 7.55 7.25
CA LYS A 251 26.45 6.72 6.32
C LYS A 251 26.13 7.06 4.87
N LYS A 252 24.84 7.02 4.52
CA LYS A 252 24.32 7.35 3.19
C LYS A 252 22.99 8.09 3.30
N SER A 253 22.89 9.23 2.64
CA SER A 253 21.68 10.02 2.51
C SER A 253 21.66 10.69 1.14
N ILE A 254 20.48 11.00 0.62
CA ILE A 254 20.33 11.78 -0.61
C ILE A 254 19.38 12.96 -0.37
N ARG A 255 19.64 14.06 -1.08
CA ARG A 255 18.66 15.12 -1.31
C ARG A 255 18.39 15.17 -2.80
N TYR A 256 17.14 14.91 -3.17
CA TYR A 256 16.73 14.69 -4.56
C TYR A 256 17.47 13.52 -5.22
N GLY A 257 16.78 12.79 -6.08
CA GLY A 257 17.35 11.60 -6.68
C GLY A 257 16.36 10.47 -6.83
N ARG A 258 16.90 9.27 -6.76
CA ARG A 258 16.17 8.01 -6.88
C ARG A 258 16.60 7.03 -5.81
N VAL A 259 15.64 6.31 -5.25
CA VAL A 259 15.87 5.12 -4.43
C VAL A 259 15.15 3.94 -5.08
N GLU A 260 15.82 2.80 -5.17
CA GLU A 260 15.20 1.53 -5.56
C GLU A 260 15.58 0.46 -4.55
N VAL A 261 14.57 -0.20 -3.99
CA VAL A 261 14.72 -1.31 -3.06
C VAL A 261 14.03 -2.52 -3.66
N THR A 262 14.79 -3.58 -3.92
CA THR A 262 14.23 -4.85 -4.38
C THR A 262 14.03 -5.76 -3.17
N ALA A 263 12.78 -5.99 -2.80
CA ALA A 263 12.42 -6.76 -1.61
C ALA A 263 11.23 -7.68 -1.86
N ARG A 264 11.12 -8.72 -1.03
CA ARG A 264 9.92 -9.55 -0.87
C ARG A 264 9.36 -9.27 0.52
N MET A 265 8.08 -8.94 0.59
CA MET A 265 7.43 -8.59 1.86
C MET A 265 7.18 -9.83 2.72
N PRO A 266 7.16 -9.70 4.05
CA PRO A 266 6.84 -10.79 4.97
C PRO A 266 5.36 -11.12 4.95
N ARG A 267 5.05 -12.40 5.19
CA ARG A 267 3.70 -12.91 5.39
C ARG A 267 3.44 -13.16 6.86
N GLY A 268 2.27 -12.74 7.34
CA GLY A 268 1.84 -13.02 8.69
C GLY A 268 0.92 -11.93 9.22
N ASP A 269 -0.10 -12.35 9.95
CA ASP A 269 -1.01 -11.40 10.58
C ASP A 269 -0.23 -10.45 11.49
N TRP A 270 -0.62 -9.18 11.41
CA TRP A 270 -0.11 -8.08 12.24
C TRP A 270 1.34 -7.69 11.95
N MET A 271 1.92 -8.14 10.85
CA MET A 271 3.22 -7.65 10.39
C MET A 271 3.09 -6.35 9.59
N TRP A 272 4.03 -5.44 9.83
CA TRP A 272 4.10 -4.14 9.19
C TRP A 272 5.52 -3.91 8.65
N PRO A 273 5.84 -4.46 7.46
CA PRO A 273 7.06 -4.10 6.73
C PRO A 273 7.01 -2.65 6.23
N ALA A 274 8.13 -1.95 6.35
CA ALA A 274 8.28 -0.59 5.84
C ALA A 274 9.64 -0.37 5.17
N ILE A 275 9.60 0.35 4.05
CA ILE A 275 10.73 0.92 3.32
C ILE A 275 10.46 2.41 3.22
N TRP A 276 11.24 3.20 3.94
CA TRP A 276 10.90 4.59 4.20
C TRP A 276 12.14 5.41 4.51
N MET A 277 12.00 6.72 4.56
CA MET A 277 13.11 7.63 4.75
C MET A 277 12.78 8.71 5.76
N MET A 278 13.78 9.10 6.54
CA MET A 278 13.72 10.19 7.50
C MET A 278 14.81 11.22 7.21
N PRO A 279 14.61 12.50 7.61
CA PRO A 279 15.60 13.54 7.39
C PRO A 279 16.86 13.25 8.22
N GLN A 280 18.02 13.48 7.61
CA GLN A 280 19.32 13.33 8.26
C GLN A 280 19.41 14.24 9.49
N ASP A 281 18.89 15.46 9.37
CA ASP A 281 18.82 16.48 10.40
C ASP A 281 17.40 17.05 10.50
N ASN A 282 16.90 17.29 11.71
CA ASN A 282 15.57 17.87 11.95
C ASN A 282 15.58 19.41 11.76
N VAL A 283 15.93 19.88 10.56
CA VAL A 283 16.13 21.31 10.24
C VAL A 283 14.92 22.17 10.58
N TYR A 284 13.71 21.65 10.43
CA TYR A 284 12.44 22.36 10.64
C TYR A 284 11.81 22.05 12.01
N GLY A 285 12.54 21.36 12.89
CA GLY A 285 12.06 20.88 14.19
C GLY A 285 11.61 19.43 14.14
N ASP A 286 11.00 18.98 15.24
CA ASP A 286 10.60 17.59 15.42
C ASP A 286 9.56 17.14 14.40
N TRP A 287 9.43 15.82 14.27
CA TRP A 287 8.43 15.20 13.41
C TRP A 287 7.02 15.73 13.73
N PRO A 288 6.17 16.00 12.73
CA PRO A 288 6.36 15.79 11.29
C PRO A 288 6.95 17.01 10.54
N ARG A 289 7.45 18.04 11.24
CA ARG A 289 7.87 19.30 10.59
C ARG A 289 9.03 19.14 9.63
N SER A 290 9.94 18.21 9.92
CA SER A 290 11.09 17.91 9.06
C SER A 290 10.82 16.85 7.98
N GLY A 291 9.61 16.30 7.95
CA GLY A 291 9.16 15.36 6.93
C GLY A 291 9.49 13.89 7.20
N GLU A 292 8.76 13.02 6.52
CA GLU A 292 8.99 11.56 6.39
C GLU A 292 8.55 11.12 5.00
N ILE A 293 9.27 10.18 4.38
CA ILE A 293 8.93 9.66 3.04
C ILE A 293 8.75 8.14 3.12
N ASP A 294 7.52 7.68 3.04
CA ASP A 294 7.20 6.25 2.99
C ASP A 294 7.16 5.79 1.54
N ILE A 295 8.23 5.09 1.14
CA ILE A 295 8.35 4.55 -0.22
C ILE A 295 7.36 3.38 -0.37
N ALA A 296 7.35 2.48 0.61
CA ALA A 296 6.45 1.33 0.61
C ALA A 296 6.20 0.82 2.01
N GLU A 297 4.93 0.80 2.39
CA GLU A 297 4.41 0.11 3.56
C GLU A 297 3.37 -0.92 3.13
N SER A 298 3.27 -2.03 3.87
CA SER A 298 2.27 -3.05 3.61
C SER A 298 1.85 -3.72 4.91
N ARG A 299 0.82 -4.57 4.84
CA ARG A 299 0.41 -5.43 5.95
C ARG A 299 0.67 -6.88 5.55
N GLY A 300 1.26 -7.66 6.45
CA GLY A 300 1.50 -9.10 6.19
C GLY A 300 0.24 -9.96 6.24
N ASN A 301 -0.89 -9.41 6.69
CA ASN A 301 -2.18 -10.11 6.77
C ASN A 301 -2.63 -10.62 5.39
N ASP A 302 -3.31 -11.77 5.35
CA ASP A 302 -3.84 -12.28 4.08
C ASP A 302 -4.91 -11.33 3.52
N ALA A 303 -4.71 -10.86 2.28
CA ALA A 303 -5.65 -9.97 1.59
C ALA A 303 -7.08 -10.53 1.40
N ARG A 304 -7.28 -11.84 1.61
CA ARG A 304 -8.61 -12.47 1.58
C ARG A 304 -9.40 -12.23 2.86
N THR A 305 -8.73 -12.00 3.98
CA THR A 305 -9.33 -11.87 5.31
C THR A 305 -9.14 -10.48 5.92
N TYR A 306 -8.17 -9.70 5.43
CA TYR A 306 -7.87 -8.36 5.93
C TYR A 306 -7.83 -7.32 4.79
N PRO A 307 -8.44 -6.13 4.94
CA PRO A 307 -8.35 -5.07 3.95
C PRO A 307 -6.94 -4.46 3.89
N MET A 308 -6.46 -4.19 2.68
CA MET A 308 -5.08 -3.72 2.44
C MET A 308 -4.03 -4.67 3.06
N GLY A 309 -4.26 -5.98 2.92
CA GLY A 309 -3.31 -7.01 3.36
C GLY A 309 -2.09 -7.11 2.45
N ASP A 310 -1.58 -8.33 2.30
CA ASP A 310 -0.36 -8.69 1.56
C ASP A 310 -0.40 -8.41 0.04
N ASN A 311 -1.48 -7.81 -0.45
CA ASN A 311 -1.71 -7.48 -1.86
C ASN A 311 -1.73 -5.98 -2.15
N LEU A 312 -1.46 -5.14 -1.15
CA LEU A 312 -1.47 -3.68 -1.27
C LEU A 312 -0.18 -3.07 -0.70
N VAL A 313 0.31 -2.05 -1.38
CA VAL A 313 1.42 -1.20 -0.94
C VAL A 313 0.88 0.22 -0.80
N SER A 314 1.16 0.84 0.34
CA SER A 314 0.89 2.24 0.62
C SER A 314 2.19 3.04 0.52
N SER A 315 2.08 4.28 0.05
CA SER A 315 3.11 5.29 0.15
C SER A 315 2.49 6.56 0.74
N ALA A 316 3.24 7.27 1.55
CA ALA A 316 2.82 8.51 2.17
C ALA A 316 4.00 9.48 2.31
N LEU A 317 3.66 10.75 2.49
CA LEU A 317 4.61 11.75 2.93
C LEU A 317 4.06 12.33 4.21
N HIS A 318 4.74 12.20 5.35
CA HIS A 318 4.31 12.89 6.57
C HIS A 318 4.88 14.29 6.60
N TRP A 319 4.02 15.26 6.90
CA TRP A 319 4.37 16.68 7.01
C TRP A 319 3.25 17.41 7.75
N GLY A 320 3.63 18.30 8.64
CA GLY A 320 2.69 19.03 9.49
C GLY A 320 3.42 19.96 10.44
N THR A 321 2.67 20.71 11.22
CA THR A 321 3.24 21.61 12.24
C THR A 321 3.32 20.95 13.62
N ALA A 322 2.63 19.84 13.81
CA ALA A 322 2.69 18.96 14.97
C ALA A 322 2.11 17.58 14.62
N THR A 323 2.28 16.60 15.51
CA THR A 323 1.75 15.24 15.35
C THR A 323 0.24 15.22 15.10
N GLU A 324 -0.52 16.09 15.77
CA GLU A 324 -1.99 16.11 15.72
C GLU A 324 -2.54 16.61 14.39
N ASN A 325 -1.74 17.33 13.60
CA ASN A 325 -2.16 17.91 12.33
C ASN A 325 -1.33 17.44 11.13
N ASP A 326 -0.65 16.31 11.26
CA ASP A 326 0.02 15.64 10.16
C ASP A 326 -0.92 15.42 8.95
N ARG A 327 -0.42 15.76 7.76
CA ARG A 327 -1.18 15.81 6.49
C ARG A 327 -0.89 14.66 5.55
N TRP A 328 -0.30 13.57 6.05
CA TRP A 328 0.04 12.40 5.23
C TRP A 328 -1.08 11.91 4.30
N ARG A 329 -2.35 11.99 4.74
CA ARG A 329 -3.52 11.59 3.93
C ARG A 329 -3.63 12.37 2.61
N MET A 330 -3.23 13.64 2.59
CA MET A 330 -3.24 14.50 1.40
C MET A 330 -2.15 14.13 0.40
N THR A 331 -1.14 13.41 0.85
CA THR A 331 0.05 13.01 0.09
C THR A 331 0.24 11.49 0.04
N SER A 332 -0.83 10.74 0.32
CA SER A 332 -0.83 9.28 0.33
C SER A 332 -1.35 8.68 -0.97
N GLY A 333 -0.93 7.46 -1.25
CA GLY A 333 -1.37 6.68 -2.38
C GLY A 333 -1.22 5.18 -2.12
N GLU A 334 -2.06 4.40 -2.79
CA GLU A 334 -2.09 2.95 -2.63
C GLU A 334 -2.06 2.26 -3.99
N TRP A 335 -1.32 1.16 -4.07
CA TRP A 335 -1.29 0.31 -5.26
C TRP A 335 -1.39 -1.16 -4.89
N GLY A 336 -2.34 -1.85 -5.51
CA GLY A 336 -2.64 -3.23 -5.19
C GLY A 336 -3.41 -3.95 -6.27
N GLY A 337 -3.56 -5.25 -6.08
CA GLY A 337 -4.33 -6.09 -7.00
C GLY A 337 -5.02 -7.25 -6.29
N LYS A 338 -6.21 -7.66 -6.76
CA LYS A 338 -6.97 -8.78 -6.16
C LYS A 338 -6.28 -10.15 -6.30
N ARG A 339 -5.28 -10.28 -7.17
CA ARG A 339 -4.61 -11.54 -7.53
C ARG A 339 -3.10 -11.43 -7.51
N VAL A 340 -2.57 -10.50 -6.72
CA VAL A 340 -1.14 -10.29 -6.50
C VAL A 340 -0.91 -10.39 -5.01
N ARG A 341 0.20 -10.98 -4.59
CA ARG A 341 0.71 -10.89 -3.22
C ARG A 341 2.15 -10.47 -3.30
N TYR A 342 2.52 -9.48 -2.52
CA TYR A 342 3.89 -8.96 -2.46
C TYR A 342 4.81 -9.81 -1.58
N THR A 343 4.23 -10.86 -0.98
CA THR A 343 4.90 -11.91 -0.22
C THR A 343 5.40 -13.05 -1.09
N ASP A 344 4.87 -13.23 -2.31
CA ASP A 344 5.16 -14.38 -3.17
C ASP A 344 6.54 -14.30 -3.86
N LYS A 345 7.04 -13.09 -4.14
CA LYS A 345 8.28 -12.88 -4.90
C LYS A 345 8.88 -11.50 -4.64
N PHE A 346 10.08 -11.28 -5.16
CA PHE A 346 10.70 -9.95 -5.14
C PHE A 346 9.97 -8.97 -6.05
N HIS A 347 9.81 -7.76 -5.53
CA HIS A 347 9.28 -6.58 -6.18
C HIS A 347 10.27 -5.44 -6.02
N THR A 348 10.22 -4.46 -6.93
CA THR A 348 11.05 -3.24 -6.81
C THR A 348 10.19 -2.07 -6.39
N TYR A 349 10.46 -1.57 -5.20
CA TYR A 349 9.83 -0.38 -4.61
C TYR A 349 10.76 0.79 -4.87
N GLY A 350 10.23 1.88 -5.44
CA GLY A 350 11.07 3.00 -5.80
C GLY A 350 10.46 4.35 -5.51
N LEU A 351 11.37 5.31 -5.39
CA LEU A 351 11.11 6.73 -5.14
C LEU A 351 11.93 7.54 -6.15
N GLU A 352 11.34 8.58 -6.70
CA GLU A 352 12.04 9.62 -7.45
C GLU A 352 11.51 10.95 -7.00
N TRP A 353 12.44 11.83 -6.67
CA TRP A 353 12.13 13.07 -6.00
C TRP A 353 13.09 14.15 -6.48
N SER A 354 12.53 15.32 -6.79
CA SER A 354 13.24 16.53 -7.19
C SER A 354 12.64 17.74 -6.45
N GLU A 355 13.19 18.91 -6.69
CA GLU A 355 12.61 20.17 -6.20
C GLU A 355 11.15 20.39 -6.66
N LYS A 356 10.74 19.77 -7.78
CA LYS A 356 9.44 20.03 -8.42
C LYS A 356 8.39 18.96 -8.17
N TYR A 357 8.81 17.72 -7.90
CA TYR A 357 7.88 16.61 -7.74
C TYR A 357 8.47 15.51 -6.87
N LEU A 358 7.60 14.67 -6.31
CA LEU A 358 7.96 13.42 -5.66
C LEU A 358 6.97 12.35 -6.09
N PHE A 359 7.46 11.18 -6.48
CA PHE A 359 6.59 10.04 -6.69
C PHE A 359 7.24 8.71 -6.32
N THR A 360 6.40 7.79 -5.89
CA THR A 360 6.76 6.41 -5.58
C THR A 360 6.19 5.46 -6.63
N TRP A 361 6.80 4.29 -6.81
CA TRP A 361 6.32 3.29 -7.75
C TRP A 361 6.61 1.87 -7.31
N LEU A 362 5.94 0.93 -7.99
CA LEU A 362 6.08 -0.50 -7.78
C LEU A 362 6.35 -1.23 -9.10
N ASP A 363 7.43 -2.02 -9.18
CA ASP A 363 7.86 -2.81 -10.35
C ASP A 363 8.10 -1.99 -11.64
N GLY A 364 8.21 -0.67 -11.52
CA GLY A 364 8.58 0.24 -12.58
C GLY A 364 7.84 1.58 -12.50
N ARG A 365 8.49 2.65 -12.98
CA ARG A 365 8.04 4.05 -12.88
C ARG A 365 6.65 4.34 -13.46
N LEU A 366 6.12 3.47 -14.33
CA LEU A 366 4.77 3.60 -14.90
C LEU A 366 3.66 3.16 -13.94
N ARG A 367 3.98 2.41 -12.89
CA ARG A 367 3.04 1.99 -11.84
C ARG A 367 3.26 2.85 -10.60
N GLN A 368 2.89 4.12 -10.72
CA GLN A 368 3.00 5.07 -9.62
C GLN A 368 2.04 4.68 -8.49
N VAL A 369 2.54 4.72 -7.25
CA VAL A 369 1.74 4.48 -6.04
C VAL A 369 1.22 5.82 -5.52
N SER A 370 2.11 6.79 -5.33
CA SER A 370 1.79 8.19 -5.01
C SER A 370 2.56 9.13 -5.93
N PHE A 371 1.98 10.30 -6.23
CA PHE A 371 2.61 11.36 -7.03
C PHE A 371 2.18 12.74 -6.52
N ILE A 372 3.15 13.58 -6.18
CA ILE A 372 2.98 14.95 -5.72
C ILE A 372 3.74 15.91 -6.65
N ASP A 373 3.05 16.94 -7.11
CA ASP A 373 3.59 18.01 -7.93
C ASP A 373 3.68 19.29 -7.10
N PHE A 374 4.89 19.62 -6.65
CA PHE A 374 5.15 20.80 -5.83
C PHE A 374 4.96 22.10 -6.60
N THR A 375 4.86 22.08 -7.94
CA THR A 375 4.66 23.30 -8.74
C THR A 375 3.20 23.76 -8.81
N LYS A 376 2.24 22.88 -8.50
CA LYS A 376 0.80 23.22 -8.52
C LYS A 376 0.36 24.00 -7.30
N ASN A 377 1.05 23.85 -6.19
CA ASN A 377 0.78 24.54 -4.94
C ASN A 377 1.82 25.62 -4.71
N LYS A 378 1.47 26.67 -3.96
CA LYS A 378 2.45 27.71 -3.62
C LYS A 378 3.56 27.15 -2.72
N ASN A 379 3.16 26.38 -1.70
CA ASN A 379 4.02 25.62 -0.80
C ASN A 379 3.17 24.63 0.01
N LEU A 380 3.83 23.70 0.73
CA LEU A 380 3.12 22.74 1.57
C LEU A 380 2.33 23.41 2.70
N TRP A 381 2.78 24.55 3.25
CA TRP A 381 1.99 25.31 4.24
C TRP A 381 0.57 25.65 3.75
N THR A 382 0.47 26.21 2.55
CA THR A 382 -0.82 26.54 1.93
C THR A 382 -1.60 25.30 1.50
N PHE A 383 -0.90 24.26 1.04
CA PHE A 383 -1.53 23.00 0.65
C PHE A 383 -2.17 22.28 1.82
N GLY A 384 -1.57 22.37 3.02
CA GLY A 384 -2.08 21.74 4.24
C GLY A 384 -3.14 22.53 4.98
N GLU A 385 -3.47 23.72 4.48
CA GLU A 385 -4.48 24.64 5.04
C GLU A 385 -4.23 24.99 6.52
N PHE A 386 -2.96 25.09 6.95
CA PHE A 386 -2.62 25.34 8.37
C PHE A 386 -2.96 26.75 8.85
N ALA A 387 -3.19 27.68 7.93
CA ALA A 387 -3.51 29.07 8.27
C ALA A 387 -4.87 29.14 9.00
N GLY A 388 -4.84 29.53 10.28
CA GLY A 388 -6.04 29.68 11.10
C GLY A 388 -6.45 28.44 11.88
N GLU A 389 -5.69 27.35 11.78
CA GLU A 389 -5.84 26.22 12.69
C GLU A 389 -5.36 26.58 14.11
N SER A 390 -5.87 25.86 15.09
CA SER A 390 -5.37 25.89 16.47
C SER A 390 -4.87 24.51 16.83
N VAL A 391 -3.59 24.42 17.16
CA VAL A 391 -2.94 23.20 17.65
C VAL A 391 -2.53 23.47 19.09
N ASN A 392 -3.00 22.65 20.02
CA ASN A 392 -2.74 22.81 21.45
C ASN A 392 -3.09 24.23 21.97
N GLY A 393 -4.17 24.80 21.46
CA GLY A 393 -4.68 26.11 21.86
C GLY A 393 -3.93 27.31 21.27
N SER A 394 -2.97 27.09 20.38
CA SER A 394 -2.17 28.14 19.73
C SER A 394 -2.25 28.04 18.22
N VAL A 395 -2.16 29.19 17.54
CA VAL A 395 -2.04 29.23 16.08
C VAL A 395 -0.64 28.75 15.69
N PRO A 396 -0.50 27.72 14.83
CA PRO A 396 0.80 27.26 14.39
C PRO A 396 1.60 28.36 13.69
N VAL A 397 2.90 28.40 13.95
CA VAL A 397 3.85 29.24 13.21
C VAL A 397 4.36 28.43 12.03
N ASP A 398 4.43 29.04 10.85
CA ASP A 398 4.98 28.39 9.65
C ASP A 398 6.48 28.12 9.79
N PRO A 399 6.91 26.85 9.94
CA PRO A 399 8.32 26.51 10.10
C PRO A 399 9.09 26.57 8.77
N TRP A 400 8.39 26.63 7.63
CA TRP A 400 8.96 26.47 6.29
C TRP A 400 9.12 27.79 5.53
N THR A 401 8.40 28.84 5.94
CA THR A 401 8.39 30.16 5.27
C THR A 401 9.80 30.71 5.01
N ALA A 402 10.77 30.48 5.91
CA ALA A 402 12.13 30.99 5.77
C ALA A 402 12.88 30.48 4.52
N THR A 403 12.50 29.30 4.01
CA THR A 403 13.15 28.68 2.84
C THR A 403 12.71 29.31 1.53
N GLY A 404 11.46 29.79 1.46
CA GLY A 404 10.82 30.25 0.23
C GLY A 404 10.59 29.17 -0.83
N ARG A 405 10.79 27.88 -0.52
CA ARG A 405 10.61 26.77 -1.47
C ARG A 405 9.23 26.13 -1.34
N ALA A 406 8.73 25.58 -2.44
CA ALA A 406 7.39 24.99 -2.48
C ALA A 406 7.34 23.55 -1.91
N ASN A 407 8.46 22.84 -1.94
CA ASN A 407 8.60 21.44 -1.57
C ASN A 407 9.04 21.19 -0.12
N THR A 408 9.37 22.23 0.65
CA THR A 408 9.72 22.15 2.07
C THR A 408 8.61 21.47 2.87
N PRO A 409 8.89 20.42 3.69
CA PRO A 409 10.22 20.04 4.21
C PRO A 409 11.00 18.99 3.40
N PHE A 410 10.47 18.54 2.27
CA PHE A 410 11.16 17.63 1.35
C PHE A 410 12.11 18.43 0.47
N ASP A 411 13.08 19.09 1.09
CA ASP A 411 14.16 19.84 0.46
C ASP A 411 15.51 19.67 1.18
N GLU A 412 15.58 18.71 2.11
CA GLU A 412 16.75 18.35 2.91
C GLU A 412 17.30 16.95 2.59
N SER A 413 18.40 16.51 3.21
CA SER A 413 18.91 15.15 2.97
C SER A 413 18.13 14.12 3.78
N PHE A 414 17.75 13.01 3.16
CA PHE A 414 17.03 11.90 3.79
C PHE A 414 17.86 10.61 3.77
N PHE A 415 17.82 9.85 4.86
CA PHE A 415 18.43 8.52 4.97
C PHE A 415 17.35 7.43 4.92
N LEU A 416 17.71 6.24 4.45
CA LEU A 416 16.80 5.11 4.25
C LEU A 416 16.66 4.29 5.55
N ILE A 417 15.46 3.76 5.79
CA ILE A 417 15.11 2.88 6.89
C ILE A 417 14.39 1.64 6.33
N LEU A 418 14.78 0.48 6.86
CA LEU A 418 14.17 -0.82 6.58
C LEU A 418 13.79 -1.48 7.91
N ASN A 419 12.52 -1.88 8.07
CA ASN A 419 12.09 -2.64 9.25
C ASN A 419 10.87 -3.52 8.97
N VAL A 420 10.59 -4.39 9.93
CA VAL A 420 9.31 -5.11 10.03
C VAL A 420 8.80 -4.92 11.45
N ALA A 421 7.89 -3.97 11.66
CA ALA A 421 7.20 -3.82 12.93
C ALA A 421 6.12 -4.90 13.09
N VAL A 422 5.70 -5.18 14.33
CA VAL A 422 4.63 -6.15 14.61
C VAL A 422 3.63 -5.59 15.60
N GLY A 423 2.35 -5.59 15.22
CA GLY A 423 1.30 -4.90 15.96
C GLY A 423 1.55 -3.39 16.02
N SER A 424 0.57 -2.64 16.51
CA SER A 424 0.65 -1.18 16.67
C SER A 424 -0.60 -0.67 17.37
N THR A 425 -0.54 0.50 18.01
CA THR A 425 -1.70 1.21 18.55
C THR A 425 -2.04 2.51 17.83
N ASN A 426 -1.37 2.83 16.71
CA ASN A 426 -1.58 4.07 15.97
C ASN A 426 -2.71 4.03 14.92
N GLY A 427 -3.54 2.98 14.90
CA GLY A 427 -4.60 2.81 13.91
C GLY A 427 -4.15 2.20 12.57
N TRP A 428 -2.87 1.87 12.39
CA TRP A 428 -2.39 1.17 11.19
C TRP A 428 -3.15 -0.14 10.97
N PHE A 429 -3.40 -0.90 12.04
CA PHE A 429 -4.36 -1.99 12.04
C PHE A 429 -5.67 -1.50 12.65
N SER A 430 -6.72 -1.34 11.84
CA SER A 430 -7.98 -0.77 12.32
C SER A 430 -8.68 -1.67 13.34
N ASP A 431 -9.22 -1.07 14.40
CA ASP A 431 -10.05 -1.75 15.40
C ASP A 431 -11.27 -2.44 14.77
N ALA A 432 -11.64 -3.59 15.34
CA ALA A 432 -12.76 -4.43 14.90
C ALA A 432 -12.67 -4.95 13.44
N VAL A 433 -11.50 -4.89 12.81
CA VAL A 433 -11.26 -5.40 11.45
C VAL A 433 -10.42 -6.69 11.48
N GLY A 434 -10.82 -7.68 10.67
CA GLY A 434 -10.02 -8.88 10.39
C GLY A 434 -9.63 -9.70 11.62
N GLY A 435 -10.43 -9.65 12.69
CA GLY A 435 -10.18 -10.40 13.92
C GLY A 435 -9.02 -9.86 14.76
N LYS A 436 -8.68 -8.57 14.63
CA LYS A 436 -7.67 -7.89 15.46
C LYS A 436 -7.89 -8.18 16.96
N PRO A 437 -6.92 -8.76 17.69
CA PRO A 437 -7.12 -9.21 19.05
C PRO A 437 -6.94 -8.13 20.14
N TRP A 438 -6.51 -6.92 19.77
CA TRP A 438 -6.36 -5.79 20.70
C TRP A 438 -7.14 -4.57 20.20
N ALA A 439 -7.45 -3.66 21.11
CA ALA A 439 -7.94 -2.31 20.78
C ALA A 439 -6.81 -1.29 20.95
N ASP A 440 -6.74 -0.28 20.08
CA ASP A 440 -5.68 0.74 20.14
C ASP A 440 -5.67 1.52 21.46
N ASN A 441 -6.87 1.77 22.01
CA ASN A 441 -7.05 2.48 23.28
C ASN A 441 -7.06 1.57 24.51
N SER A 442 -6.77 0.27 24.38
CA SER A 442 -6.68 -0.64 25.53
C SER A 442 -5.57 -0.19 26.50
N GLU A 443 -5.75 -0.51 27.78
CA GLU A 443 -4.68 -0.35 28.79
C GLU A 443 -3.57 -1.39 28.61
N THR A 444 -3.88 -2.54 28.01
CA THR A 444 -2.93 -3.67 27.89
C THR A 444 -2.90 -4.31 26.48
N PRO A 445 -2.80 -3.50 25.39
CA PRO A 445 -2.97 -3.98 24.02
C PRO A 445 -1.95 -5.07 23.64
N MET A 446 -0.70 -4.91 24.09
CA MET A 446 0.37 -5.88 23.86
C MET A 446 0.10 -7.23 24.55
N ARG A 447 -0.52 -7.21 25.74
CA ARG A 447 -0.92 -8.42 26.47
C ARG A 447 -2.09 -9.11 25.78
N GLU A 448 -3.06 -8.35 25.28
CA GLU A 448 -4.18 -8.87 24.50
C GLU A 448 -3.70 -9.52 23.21
N PHE A 449 -2.81 -8.84 22.47
CA PHE A 449 -2.11 -9.39 21.32
C PHE A 449 -1.43 -10.71 21.65
N TRP A 450 -0.63 -10.76 22.73
CA TRP A 450 0.09 -11.98 23.11
C TRP A 450 -0.84 -13.12 23.56
N LYS A 451 -1.92 -12.82 24.30
CA LYS A 451 -2.91 -13.83 24.71
C LYS A 451 -3.56 -14.51 23.50
N ALA A 452 -3.66 -13.81 22.38
CA ALA A 452 -4.19 -14.34 21.13
C ALA A 452 -3.12 -14.99 20.23
N ASN A 453 -1.92 -15.30 20.72
CA ASN A 453 -0.84 -15.86 19.90
C ASN A 453 -1.23 -17.12 19.11
N SER A 454 -2.14 -17.94 19.64
CA SER A 454 -2.63 -19.14 18.96
C SER A 454 -3.45 -18.85 17.70
N THR A 455 -3.97 -17.62 17.53
CA THR A 455 -4.74 -17.23 16.35
C THR A 455 -3.85 -16.67 15.24
N TRP A 456 -2.85 -15.87 15.58
CA TRP A 456 -2.02 -15.17 14.58
C TRP A 456 -0.67 -15.82 14.33
N LEU A 457 -0.01 -16.43 15.32
CA LEU A 457 1.33 -17.00 15.15
C LEU A 457 1.38 -18.11 14.08
N PRO A 458 0.36 -18.98 13.93
CA PRO A 458 0.34 -19.96 12.84
C PRO A 458 0.33 -19.34 11.44
N THR A 459 -0.10 -18.08 11.30
CA THR A 459 -0.18 -17.39 10.00
C THR A 459 1.18 -16.92 9.47
N TRP A 460 2.19 -16.80 10.35
CA TRP A 460 3.52 -16.35 10.00
C TRP A 460 4.26 -17.38 9.11
N GLY A 461 3.82 -18.64 9.06
CA GLY A 461 4.45 -19.64 8.19
C GLY A 461 5.87 -19.97 8.62
N ALA A 462 6.72 -20.41 7.70
CA ALA A 462 8.11 -20.76 8.01
C ALA A 462 8.99 -19.50 8.18
N LYS A 463 10.25 -19.67 8.59
CA LYS A 463 11.17 -18.54 8.86
C LYS A 463 11.38 -17.69 7.60
N GLU A 464 11.49 -18.36 6.46
CA GLU A 464 11.62 -17.79 5.13
C GLU A 464 10.39 -17.01 4.66
N ASP A 465 9.20 -17.31 5.19
CA ASP A 465 7.95 -16.65 4.78
C ASP A 465 7.65 -15.41 5.63
N ARG A 466 8.05 -15.42 6.90
CA ARG A 466 7.74 -14.35 7.87
C ARG A 466 8.70 -13.17 7.87
N GLY A 467 9.78 -13.23 7.08
CA GLY A 467 10.79 -12.18 6.99
C GLY A 467 10.63 -11.28 5.77
N MET A 468 10.93 -10.00 5.93
CA MET A 468 11.21 -9.13 4.77
C MET A 468 12.58 -9.49 4.24
N VAL A 469 12.67 -9.89 2.97
CA VAL A 469 13.94 -10.23 2.33
C VAL A 469 14.27 -9.14 1.33
N ILE A 470 15.39 -8.46 1.52
CA ILE A 470 15.84 -7.36 0.69
C ILE A 470 17.05 -7.84 -0.10
N LYS A 471 16.88 -7.93 -1.42
CA LYS A 471 17.90 -8.40 -2.34
C LYS A 471 18.92 -7.31 -2.66
N SER A 472 18.46 -6.07 -2.83
CA SER A 472 19.35 -4.96 -3.15
C SER A 472 18.75 -3.60 -2.85
N VAL A 473 19.63 -2.64 -2.57
CA VAL A 473 19.29 -1.22 -2.44
C VAL A 473 20.18 -0.40 -3.36
N LYS A 474 19.56 0.50 -4.12
CA LYS A 474 20.28 1.47 -4.94
C LYS A 474 19.80 2.87 -4.65
N MET A 475 20.73 3.79 -4.47
CA MET A 475 20.44 5.22 -4.32
C MET A 475 21.25 6.02 -5.31
N TRP A 476 20.56 6.87 -6.05
CA TRP A 476 21.15 7.85 -6.92
C TRP A 476 20.79 9.24 -6.43
N GLN A 477 21.74 10.15 -6.42
CA GLN A 477 21.51 11.55 -6.13
C GLN A 477 21.37 12.34 -7.43
N GLU A 478 20.47 13.31 -7.47
CA GLU A 478 20.37 14.23 -8.61
C GLU A 478 21.67 15.06 -8.73
N GLY A 479 22.22 15.11 -9.95
CA GLY A 479 23.47 15.79 -10.27
C GLY A 479 24.53 14.88 -10.90
N LYS A 480 25.62 15.48 -11.37
CA LYS A 480 26.78 14.76 -11.91
C LYS A 480 27.62 14.15 -10.79
N CYS A 481 28.16 12.96 -11.06
CA CYS A 481 29.41 12.53 -10.44
C CYS A 481 30.58 13.34 -11.05
#